data_AF-A0A2V8HY26-F1
#
_entry.id   AF-A0A2V8HY26-F1
#
_cell.length_a   1.000
_cell.length_b   1.000
_cell.length_c   1.000
_cell.angle_alpha   90.00
_cell.angle_beta   90.00
_cell.angle_gamma   90.00
#
_symmetry.space_group_name_H-M   'P 1'
#
loop_
_entity.id
_entity.type
_entity.pdbx_description
1 polymer ?
#
loop_
_entity_poly.entity_id
_entity_poly.type
_entity_poly.pdbx_seq_one_letter_code
_entity_poly.pdbx_strand_id
1 'polypeptide(L)'
;PRDPACFAREIVRNREVIEGITRHRATHFCYPSGVYHPEFLSWLSEQQVVSATTCNPGMASGRTNPLLLPRFVDVTGVPPVEFEGWISGAASLISRNRFHADTAY
;
A
#
# COMPACT_ATOMS: atom_id res chain seq x y z
N PRO A 1 -13.75 -1.92 1.68
CA PRO A 1 -15.21 -1.77 1.49
C PRO A 1 -15.51 -0.73 0.41
N ARG A 2 -16.48 -0.96 -0.48
CA ARG A 2 -16.93 0.05 -1.46
C ARG A 2 -18.12 0.87 -0.92
N ASP A 3 -18.00 1.27 0.35
CA ASP A 3 -18.93 2.17 1.04
C ASP A 3 -18.07 3.15 1.86
N PRO A 4 -18.14 4.47 1.60
CA PRO A 4 -17.29 5.45 2.27
C PRO A 4 -17.47 5.46 3.78
N ALA A 5 -18.70 5.27 4.26
CA ALA A 5 -18.97 5.25 5.70
C ALA A 5 -18.31 4.04 6.37
N CYS A 6 -18.43 2.84 5.77
CA CYS A 6 -17.73 1.65 6.23
C CYS A 6 -16.21 1.81 6.17
N PHE A 7 -15.68 2.38 5.09
CA PHE A 7 -14.25 2.61 4.91
C PHE A 7 -13.69 3.53 6.01
N ALA A 8 -14.37 4.65 6.28
CA ALA A 8 -13.97 5.57 7.35
C ALA A 8 -14.04 4.92 8.74
N ARG A 9 -15.11 4.17 9.04
CA ARG A 9 -15.25 3.47 10.33
C ARG A 9 -14.10 2.49 10.58
N GLU A 10 -13.70 1.71 9.58
CA GLU A 10 -12.56 0.78 9.69
C GLU A 10 -11.26 1.52 10.00
N ILE A 11 -11.00 2.65 9.35
CA ILE A 11 -9.80 3.47 9.61
C ILE A 11 -9.80 4.02 11.03
N VAL A 12 -10.91 4.63 11.47
CA VAL A 12 -11.03 5.22 12.80
C VAL A 12 -10.83 4.15 13.86
N ARG A 13 -11.52 3.01 13.74
CA ARG A 13 -11.39 1.91 14.70
C ARG A 13 -9.98 1.35 14.77
N ASN A 14 -9.34 1.09 13.63
CA ASN A 14 -7.96 0.57 13.61
C ASN A 14 -6.98 1.56 14.24
N ARG A 15 -7.17 2.85 13.96
CA ARG A 15 -6.37 3.92 14.54
C ARG A 15 -6.53 4.00 16.06
N GLU A 16 -7.75 3.94 16.58
CA GLU A 16 -8.02 3.92 18.02
C GLU A 16 -7.29 2.75 18.72
N VAL A 17 -7.35 1.55 18.14
CA VAL A 17 -6.65 0.37 18.69
C VAL A 17 -5.13 0.57 18.66
N ILE A 18 -4.57 1.00 17.52
CA ILE A 18 -3.13 1.22 17.38
C ILE A 18 -2.65 2.33 18.33
N GLU A 19 -3.38 3.43 18.45
CA GLU A 19 -3.07 4.54 19.36
C GLU A 19 -3.16 4.10 20.83
N GLY A 20 -4.14 3.28 21.18
CA GLY A 20 -4.28 2.73 22.53
C GLY A 20 -3.07 1.90 22.96
N ILE A 21 -2.48 1.15 22.04
CA ILE A 21 -1.32 0.27 22.28
C ILE A 21 -0.01 1.06 22.20
N THR A 22 0.16 1.87 21.16
CA THR A 22 1.45 2.49 20.81
C THR A 22 1.61 3.90 21.34
N ARG A 23 0.52 4.57 21.73
CA ARG A 23 0.43 6.01 22.02
C ARG A 23 0.77 6.92 20.83
N HIS A 24 0.79 6.38 19.61
CA HIS A 24 1.08 7.12 18.39
C HIS A 24 -0.07 7.01 17.40
N ARG A 25 -0.45 8.14 16.80
CA ARG A 25 -1.48 8.18 15.76
C ARG A 25 -1.03 7.52 14.48
N ALA A 26 -1.76 6.50 14.05
CA ALA A 26 -1.53 5.86 12.76
C ALA A 26 -1.90 6.81 11.60
N THR A 27 -0.90 7.16 10.79
CA THR A 27 -1.03 8.03 9.61
C THR A 27 -0.72 7.30 8.30
N HIS A 28 -0.19 6.08 8.37
CA HIS A 28 0.09 5.24 7.21
C HIS A 28 -0.95 4.15 7.04
N PHE A 29 -1.38 3.90 5.81
CA PHE A 29 -2.34 2.85 5.47
C PHE A 29 -1.68 1.75 4.60
N CYS A 30 -2.11 0.51 4.76
CA CYS A 30 -1.69 -0.58 3.87
C CYS A 30 -2.95 -1.13 3.21
N TYR A 31 -3.03 -1.07 1.88
CA TYR A 31 -4.20 -1.59 1.18
C TYR A 31 -4.29 -3.10 1.41
N PRO A 32 -5.40 -3.62 1.96
CA PRO A 32 -5.59 -5.04 2.15
C PRO A 32 -5.46 -5.77 0.82
N SER A 33 -4.57 -6.75 0.77
CA SER A 33 -4.26 -7.51 -0.46
C SER A 33 -3.78 -6.66 -1.64
N GLY A 34 -3.40 -5.39 -1.40
CA GLY A 34 -3.01 -4.44 -2.44
C GLY A 34 -4.17 -3.92 -3.30
N VAL A 35 -5.42 -4.21 -2.94
CA VAL A 35 -6.60 -3.79 -3.72
C VAL A 35 -6.95 -2.35 -3.39
N TYR A 36 -7.00 -1.50 -4.43
CA TYR A 36 -7.39 -0.10 -4.32
C TYR A 36 -8.23 0.33 -5.52
N HIS A 37 -9.06 1.36 -5.31
CA HIS A 37 -9.82 2.03 -6.36
C HIS A 37 -9.58 3.54 -6.30
N PRO A 38 -9.77 4.28 -7.41
CA PRO A 38 -9.53 5.73 -7.44
C PRO A 38 -10.27 6.51 -6.34
N GLU A 39 -11.49 6.12 -6.00
CA GLU A 39 -12.29 6.76 -4.95
C GLU A 39 -11.69 6.60 -3.54
N PHE A 40 -10.85 5.60 -3.30
CA PHE A 40 -10.23 5.40 -1.99
C PHE A 40 -9.24 6.50 -1.64
N LEU A 41 -8.64 7.17 -2.64
CA LEU A 41 -7.67 8.22 -2.41
C LEU A 41 -8.29 9.43 -1.70
N SER A 42 -9.49 9.84 -2.12
CA SER A 42 -10.20 10.95 -1.45
C SER A 42 -10.63 10.53 -0.06
N TRP A 43 -11.14 9.31 0.11
CA TRP A 43 -11.55 8.81 1.43
C TRP A 43 -10.39 8.73 2.41
N LEU A 44 -9.22 8.24 1.98
CA LEU A 44 -8.01 8.22 2.80
C LEU A 44 -7.55 9.64 3.18
N SER A 45 -7.60 10.57 2.23
CA SER A 45 -7.25 11.98 2.46
C SER A 45 -8.19 12.65 3.47
N GLU A 46 -9.50 12.42 3.35
CA GLU A 46 -10.53 12.90 4.29
C GLU A 46 -10.30 12.35 5.70
N GLN A 47 -9.79 11.12 5.82
CA GLN A 47 -9.40 10.50 7.10
C GLN A 47 -7.97 10.86 7.58
N GLN A 48 -7.34 11.84 6.93
CA GLN A 48 -6.00 12.34 7.24
C GLN A 48 -4.93 11.24 7.25
N VAL A 49 -5.03 10.31 6.29
CA VAL A 49 -3.95 9.36 5.98
C VAL A 49 -2.92 10.09 5.13
N VAL A 50 -1.64 9.97 5.49
CA VAL A 50 -0.53 10.71 4.89
C VAL A 50 0.13 9.90 3.78
N SER A 51 0.20 8.58 3.94
CA SER A 51 0.74 7.70 2.93
C SER A 51 0.09 6.32 2.97
N ALA A 52 0.12 5.59 1.85
CA ALA A 52 -0.38 4.24 1.77
C ALA A 52 0.44 3.35 0.83
N THR A 53 0.59 2.08 1.19
CA THR A 53 1.32 1.08 0.40
C THR A 53 0.39 0.11 -0.33
N THR A 54 0.72 -0.17 -1.59
CA THR A 54 0.02 -1.14 -2.46
C THR A 54 0.74 -2.50 -2.43
N CYS A 55 0.41 -3.40 -3.37
CA CYS A 55 1.21 -4.59 -3.67
C CYS A 55 1.84 -4.53 -5.08
N ASN A 56 1.80 -3.36 -5.74
CA ASN A 56 2.45 -3.19 -7.03
C ASN A 56 3.96 -3.08 -6.80
N PRO A 57 4.78 -3.99 -7.35
CA PRO A 57 6.22 -3.94 -7.13
C PRO A 57 6.83 -2.73 -7.83
N GLY A 58 7.78 -2.07 -7.18
CA GLY A 58 8.40 -0.84 -7.68
C GLY A 58 9.16 -0.08 -6.59
N MET A 59 9.91 0.94 -7.01
CA MET A 59 10.62 1.85 -6.10
C MET A 59 9.82 3.14 -5.93
N ALA A 60 9.59 3.53 -4.68
CA ALA A 60 9.01 4.83 -4.37
C ALA A 60 10.04 5.94 -4.62
N SER A 61 9.56 7.10 -5.08
CA SER A 61 10.37 8.32 -5.22
C SER A 61 9.59 9.53 -4.71
N GLY A 62 10.22 10.70 -4.63
CA GLY A 62 9.52 11.96 -4.29
C GLY A 62 8.44 12.38 -5.31
N ARG A 63 8.34 11.71 -6.47
CA ARG A 63 7.29 11.94 -7.47
C ARG A 63 6.13 10.96 -7.35
N THR A 64 6.26 9.91 -6.54
CA THR A 64 5.21 8.90 -6.35
C THR A 64 4.07 9.49 -5.54
N ASN A 65 2.83 9.22 -5.94
CA ASN A 65 1.67 9.60 -5.13
C ASN A 65 1.79 8.92 -3.75
N PRO A 66 1.80 9.68 -2.64
CA PRO A 66 2.04 9.11 -1.32
C PRO A 66 0.97 8.11 -0.89
N LEU A 67 -0.25 8.17 -1.45
CA LEU A 67 -1.33 7.22 -1.18
C LEU A 67 -1.31 5.98 -2.10
N LEU A 68 -0.29 5.82 -2.93
CA LEU A 68 -0.11 4.71 -3.86
C LEU A 68 1.36 4.27 -3.93
N LEU A 69 2.04 4.17 -2.77
CA LEU A 69 3.42 3.74 -2.74
C LEU A 69 3.54 2.29 -3.24
N PRO A 70 4.46 2.01 -4.18
CA PRO A 70 4.73 0.65 -4.62
C PRO A 70 5.39 -0.14 -3.49
N ARG A 71 5.21 -1.45 -3.50
CA ARG A 71 5.79 -2.37 -2.53
C ARG A 71 6.00 -3.73 -3.19
N PHE A 72 7.24 -4.20 -3.14
CA PHE A 72 7.54 -5.60 -3.37
C PHE A 72 7.08 -6.42 -2.15
N VAL A 73 6.28 -7.46 -2.39
CA VAL A 73 5.81 -8.35 -1.33
C VAL A 73 6.69 -9.60 -1.33
N ASP A 74 7.56 -9.68 -0.34
CA ASP A 74 8.37 -10.88 -0.11
C ASP A 74 7.48 -12.02 0.39
N VAL A 75 7.44 -13.11 -0.35
CA VAL A 75 6.66 -14.33 -0.04
C VAL A 75 7.57 -15.54 -0.15
N THR A 76 7.20 -16.65 0.49
CA THR A 76 8.05 -17.86 0.58
C THR A 76 8.53 -18.40 -0.78
N GLY A 77 7.82 -18.13 -1.88
CA GLY A 77 8.22 -18.56 -3.23
C GLY A 77 9.26 -17.67 -3.91
N VAL A 78 9.62 -16.53 -3.33
CA VAL A 78 10.61 -15.59 -3.90
C VAL A 78 12.02 -16.14 -3.72
N PRO A 79 12.80 -16.31 -4.81
CA PRO A 79 14.21 -16.66 -4.70
C PRO A 79 15.03 -15.54 -4.05
N PRO A 80 16.08 -15.85 -3.26
CA PRO A 80 16.91 -14.83 -2.61
C PRO A 80 17.47 -13.77 -3.58
N VAL A 81 17.90 -14.18 -4.79
CA VAL A 81 18.42 -13.26 -5.81
C VAL A 81 17.36 -12.25 -6.31
N GLU A 82 16.08 -12.64 -6.33
CA GLU A 82 14.99 -11.73 -6.69
C GLU A 82 14.74 -10.72 -5.56
N PHE A 83 14.72 -11.19 -4.31
CA PHE A 83 14.62 -10.32 -3.14
C PHE A 83 15.78 -9.30 -3.10
N GLU A 84 17.01 -9.76 -3.24
CA GLU A 84 18.21 -8.92 -3.31
C GLU A 84 18.15 -7.93 -4.47
N GLY A 85 17.62 -8.36 -5.62
CA GLY A 85 17.36 -7.49 -6.76
C GLY A 85 16.41 -6.34 -6.42
N TRP A 86 15.34 -6.59 -5.66
CA TRP A 86 14.41 -5.54 -5.22
C TRP A 86 15.00 -4.62 -4.16
N ILE A 87 15.69 -5.17 -3.15
CA ILE A 87 16.32 -4.39 -2.08
C ILE A 87 17.43 -3.48 -2.63
N SER A 88 18.22 -3.96 -3.59
CA SER A 88 19.26 -3.16 -4.27
C SER A 88 18.69 -2.16 -5.29
N GLY A 89 17.42 -2.30 -5.66
CA GLY A 89 16.79 -1.54 -6.74
C GLY A 89 17.12 -2.02 -8.16
N ALA A 90 18.03 -2.98 -8.34
CA ALA A 90 18.39 -3.52 -9.65
C ALA A 90 17.19 -4.14 -10.38
N ALA A 91 16.32 -4.85 -9.66
CA ALA A 91 15.11 -5.45 -10.22
C ALA A 91 14.16 -4.40 -10.81
N SER A 92 14.15 -3.16 -10.28
CA SER A 92 13.29 -2.09 -10.80
C SER A 92 13.67 -1.64 -12.23
N LEU A 93 14.90 -1.91 -12.67
CA LEU A 93 15.38 -1.58 -14.02
C LEU A 93 14.99 -2.63 -15.07
N ILE A 94 14.73 -3.85 -14.63
CA ILE A 94 14.55 -5.03 -15.50
C ILE A 94 13.12 -5.57 -15.42
N SER A 95 12.45 -5.36 -14.29
CA SER A 95 11.05 -5.75 -14.08
C SER A 95 10.15 -4.96 -15.02
N ARG A 96 9.80 -5.58 -16.15
CA ARG A 96 8.57 -5.22 -16.86
C ARG A 96 7.43 -5.46 -15.87
N ASN A 97 6.51 -4.51 -15.70
CA ASN A 97 5.30 -4.68 -14.88
C ASN A 97 4.56 -5.97 -15.28
N ARG A 98 4.91 -7.11 -14.68
CA ARG A 98 4.40 -8.44 -15.04
C ARG A 98 3.32 -8.93 -14.08
N PHE A 99 3.03 -8.16 -13.04
CA PHE A 99 1.85 -8.37 -12.22
C PHE A 99 0.78 -7.39 -12.69
N HIS A 100 0.07 -7.81 -13.74
CA HIS A 100 -1.34 -7.42 -13.84
C HIS A 100 -2.00 -7.94 -12.57
N ALA A 101 -2.59 -7.05 -11.79
CA ALA A 101 -3.75 -7.46 -11.03
C ALA A 101 -4.75 -8.00 -12.08
N ASP A 102 -4.95 -9.31 -12.12
CA ASP A 102 -6.20 -9.81 -12.64
C ASP A 102 -7.32 -9.13 -11.83
N THR A 103 -8.35 -8.65 -12.54
CA THR A 103 -9.61 -8.06 -12.01
C THR A 103 -9.51 -6.57 -11.62
N ALA A 104 -10.36 -5.63 -12.04
CA ALA A 104 -11.49 -5.51 -12.97
C ALA A 104 -11.81 -3.99 -13.10
N TYR A 105 -12.56 -3.62 -14.14
CA TYR A 105 -13.31 -2.35 -14.36
C TYR A 105 -13.21 -1.25 -13.31
#